data_AF-A0A1U9Z1R9-F1
#
_entry.id   AF-A0A1U9Z1R9-F1
#
_cell.length_a   1.000
_cell.length_b   1.000
_cell.length_c   1.000
_cell.angle_alpha   90.00
_cell.angle_beta   90.00
_cell.angle_gamma   90.00
#
_symmetry.space_group_name_H-M   'P 1'
#
loop_
_entity.id
_entity.type
_entity.pdbx_description
1 polymer ?
#
loop_
_entity_poly.entity_id
_entity_poly.type
_entity_poly.pdbx_seq_one_letter_code
_entity_poly.pdbx_strand_id
1 'polypeptide(L)'
;MSDIDHKPVTTAAARPGVSYIEWGAIFAGAVVAGALTVVLTQFGAGIGLATADPTLEDGLTWGIFLVGLWLVLIPFASASAGGYVAGRMRSHFGDGTADESEFRDGIHGIVVWALATVAMGLAAGFSAAISSAIAPAAADPDVSAEMMQLMHSASTITAFAAGAGAVLGAAGAWFAALAGGNHRDEGIAISAFRGPFFRRTQP
;
A
#
# COMPACT_ATOMS: atom_id res chain seq x y z
N MET A 1 -19.45 45.42 10.17
CA MET A 1 -18.27 44.55 10.30
C MET A 1 -18.53 43.67 11.52
N SER A 2 -18.96 42.42 11.33
CA SER A 2 -19.21 41.51 12.45
C SER A 2 -17.85 41.07 12.98
N ASP A 3 -17.54 41.49 14.20
CA ASP A 3 -16.36 41.06 14.95
C ASP A 3 -16.53 39.57 15.23
N ILE A 4 -15.83 38.73 14.47
CA ILE A 4 -15.82 37.29 14.72
C ILE A 4 -14.91 37.10 15.92
N ASP A 5 -15.51 36.79 17.07
CA ASP A 5 -14.83 36.39 18.31
C ASP A 5 -13.93 35.17 18.01
N HIS A 6 -12.70 35.45 17.59
CA HIS A 6 -11.68 34.45 17.34
C HIS A 6 -11.15 34.03 18.71
N LYS A 7 -11.89 33.16 19.38
CA LYS A 7 -11.37 32.50 20.57
C LYS A 7 -10.11 31.73 20.13
N PRO A 8 -8.93 32.07 20.65
CA PRO A 8 -7.74 31.29 20.35
C PRO A 8 -8.03 29.85 20.78
N VAL A 9 -7.92 28.92 19.84
CA VAL A 9 -7.96 27.49 20.17
C VAL A 9 -6.73 27.24 21.03
N THR A 10 -6.91 27.26 22.34
CA THR A 10 -5.85 26.93 23.29
C THR A 10 -5.64 25.43 23.22
N THR A 11 -4.67 25.00 22.42
CA THR A 11 -4.19 23.62 22.41
C THR A 11 -3.83 23.23 23.84
N ALA A 12 -4.30 22.08 24.32
CA ALA A 12 -3.82 21.53 25.57
C ALA A 12 -2.29 21.40 25.51
N ALA A 13 -1.59 21.71 26.61
CA ALA A 13 -0.15 21.57 26.65
C ALA A 13 0.24 20.12 26.30
N ALA A 14 1.21 19.96 25.38
CA ALA A 14 1.72 18.64 24.98
C ALA A 14 2.09 17.84 26.23
N ARG A 15 1.62 16.60 26.35
CA ARG A 15 1.91 15.75 27.51
C ARG A 15 3.39 15.32 27.47
N PRO A 16 4.23 15.74 28.43
CA PRO A 16 5.63 15.36 28.43
C PRO A 16 5.78 13.84 28.53
N GLY A 17 6.57 13.24 27.64
CA GLY A 17 6.91 11.81 27.68
C GLY A 17 5.95 10.86 26.95
N VAL A 18 4.92 11.36 26.26
CA VAL A 18 4.02 10.52 25.43
C VAL A 18 4.56 10.42 24.00
N SER A 19 4.68 9.19 23.48
CA SER A 19 4.97 8.95 22.06
C SER A 19 3.68 8.92 21.25
N TYR A 20 3.58 9.75 20.22
CA TYR A 20 2.47 9.71 19.27
C TYR A 20 2.63 8.62 18.21
N ILE A 21 3.81 7.99 18.11
CA ILE A 21 4.03 6.85 17.22
C ILE A 21 3.56 5.57 17.91
N GLU A 22 2.53 4.94 17.33
CA GLU A 22 1.97 3.70 17.83
C GLU A 22 2.36 2.52 16.92
N TRP A 23 3.47 1.90 17.27
CA TRP A 23 4.05 0.78 16.51
C TRP A 23 3.11 -0.41 16.31
N GLY A 24 2.20 -0.67 17.25
CA GLY A 24 1.21 -1.74 17.10
C GLY A 24 0.29 -1.53 15.90
N ALA A 25 -0.22 -0.30 15.71
CA ALA A 25 -1.05 0.06 14.57
C ALA A 25 -0.25 0.01 13.25
N ILE A 26 0.99 0.47 13.29
CA ILE A 26 1.92 0.45 12.15
C ILE A 26 2.22 -0.98 11.71
N PHE A 27 2.57 -1.89 12.63
CA PHE A 27 2.85 -3.28 12.28
C PHE A 27 1.61 -4.01 11.77
N ALA A 28 0.44 -3.77 12.38
CA ALA A 28 -0.81 -4.32 11.89
C ALA A 28 -1.09 -3.87 10.44
N GLY A 29 -0.95 -2.57 10.16
CA GLY A 29 -1.11 -2.02 8.80
C GLY A 29 -0.09 -2.57 7.81
N ALA A 30 1.19 -2.66 8.19
CA ALA A 30 2.26 -3.16 7.33
C ALA A 30 2.09 -4.65 6.97
N VAL A 31 1.64 -5.48 7.93
CA VAL A 31 1.32 -6.90 7.67
C VAL A 31 0.16 -7.02 6.69
N VAL A 32 -0.89 -6.21 6.83
CA VAL A 32 -2.02 -6.18 5.88
C VAL A 32 -1.56 -5.77 4.49
N ALA A 33 -0.77 -4.69 4.38
CA ALA A 33 -0.22 -4.22 3.12
C ALA A 33 0.67 -5.29 2.45
N GLY A 34 1.56 -5.94 3.22
CA GLY A 34 2.41 -7.01 2.71
C GLY A 34 1.61 -8.21 2.22
N ALA A 35 0.63 -8.67 3.00
CA ALA A 35 -0.22 -9.80 2.63
C ALA A 35 -1.01 -9.54 1.33
N LEU A 36 -1.60 -8.34 1.20
CA LEU A 36 -2.30 -7.92 -0.03
C LEU A 36 -1.35 -7.83 -1.21
N THR A 37 -0.14 -7.29 -1.01
CA THR A 37 0.86 -7.21 -2.06
C THR A 37 1.18 -8.60 -2.60
N VAL A 38 1.42 -9.58 -1.72
CA VAL A 38 1.66 -10.97 -2.11
C VAL A 38 0.48 -11.55 -2.89
N VAL A 39 -0.73 -11.49 -2.33
CA VAL A 39 -1.92 -12.10 -2.96
C VAL A 39 -2.21 -11.49 -4.32
N LEU A 40 -2.18 -10.16 -4.45
CA LEU A 40 -2.47 -9.48 -5.71
C LEU A 40 -1.36 -9.71 -6.75
N THR A 41 -0.11 -9.88 -6.32
CA THR A 41 1.00 -10.28 -7.19
C THR A 41 0.78 -11.70 -7.73
N GLN A 42 0.44 -12.65 -6.87
CA GLN A 42 0.15 -14.04 -7.30
C GLN A 42 -1.05 -14.10 -8.24
N PHE A 43 -2.11 -13.34 -7.96
CA PHE A 43 -3.28 -13.24 -8.81
C PHE A 43 -2.93 -12.67 -10.20
N GLY A 44 -2.20 -11.56 -10.24
CA GLY A 44 -1.75 -10.94 -11.49
C GLY A 44 -0.87 -11.88 -12.31
N ALA A 45 0.06 -12.59 -11.65
CA ALA A 45 0.92 -13.58 -12.30
C ALA A 45 0.11 -14.76 -12.87
N GLY A 46 -0.90 -15.26 -12.14
CA GLY A 46 -1.75 -16.35 -12.58
C GLY A 46 -2.57 -16.00 -13.84
N ILE A 47 -3.17 -14.80 -13.88
CA ILE A 47 -3.87 -14.32 -15.07
C ILE A 47 -2.88 -14.07 -16.21
N GLY A 48 -1.76 -13.40 -15.94
CA GLY A 48 -0.74 -13.10 -16.93
C GLY A 48 -0.23 -14.36 -17.65
N LEU A 49 0.02 -15.44 -16.88
CA LEU A 49 0.42 -16.74 -17.44
C LEU A 49 -0.70 -17.39 -18.25
N ALA A 50 -1.95 -17.29 -17.81
CA ALA A 50 -3.10 -17.85 -18.52
C ALA A 50 -3.37 -17.17 -19.87
N THR A 51 -2.92 -15.92 -20.05
CA THR A 51 -3.14 -15.12 -21.27
C THR A 51 -1.88 -14.88 -22.08
N ALA A 52 -0.72 -15.40 -21.65
CA ALA A 52 0.55 -15.17 -22.34
C ALA A 52 0.61 -15.95 -23.66
N ASP A 53 0.94 -15.25 -24.74
CA ASP A 53 1.25 -15.86 -26.02
C ASP A 53 2.78 -16.07 -26.14
N PRO A 54 3.27 -17.32 -26.24
CA PRO A 54 4.70 -17.61 -26.31
C PRO A 54 5.35 -17.26 -27.66
N THR A 55 4.59 -17.03 -28.73
CA THR A 55 5.16 -16.83 -30.08
C THR A 55 5.56 -15.38 -30.37
N LEU A 56 5.07 -14.41 -29.58
CA LEU A 56 5.46 -12.99 -29.60
C LEU A 56 5.45 -12.36 -31.01
N GLU A 57 4.55 -12.79 -31.89
CA GLU A 57 4.55 -12.38 -33.30
C GLU A 57 4.10 -10.93 -33.51
N ASP A 58 3.42 -10.33 -32.53
CA ASP A 58 3.00 -8.93 -32.52
C ASP A 58 3.74 -8.14 -31.43
N GLY A 59 4.11 -6.89 -31.75
CA GLY A 59 4.88 -5.98 -30.87
C GLY A 59 4.20 -5.58 -29.55
N LEU A 60 4.34 -4.31 -29.11
CA LEU A 60 3.83 -3.84 -27.81
C LEU A 60 2.28 -3.96 -27.75
N THR A 61 1.78 -5.07 -27.22
CA THR A 61 0.37 -5.44 -27.20
C THR A 61 -0.36 -4.77 -26.03
N TRP A 62 -1.70 -4.63 -26.12
CA TRP A 62 -2.58 -4.15 -25.04
C TRP A 62 -2.32 -4.86 -23.69
N GLY A 63 -1.91 -6.12 -23.71
CA GLY A 63 -1.55 -6.90 -22.52
C GLY A 63 -0.46 -6.26 -21.66
N ILE A 64 0.54 -5.61 -22.26
CA ILE A 64 1.62 -4.94 -21.50
C ILE A 64 1.09 -3.75 -20.72
N PHE A 65 0.15 -2.99 -21.28
CA PHE A 65 -0.50 -1.89 -20.56
C PHE A 65 -1.32 -2.40 -19.37
N LEU A 66 -2.03 -3.52 -19.53
CA LEU A 66 -2.80 -4.13 -18.44
C LEU A 66 -1.89 -4.66 -17.33
N VAL A 67 -0.79 -5.32 -17.68
CA VAL A 67 0.21 -5.78 -16.70
C VAL A 67 0.84 -4.60 -15.98
N GLY A 68 1.26 -3.56 -16.71
CA GLY A 68 1.84 -2.35 -16.12
C GLY A 68 0.86 -1.63 -15.19
N LEU A 69 -0.41 -1.48 -15.60
CA LEU A 69 -1.46 -0.91 -14.76
C LEU A 69 -1.70 -1.76 -13.50
N TRP A 70 -1.75 -3.09 -13.64
CA TRP A 70 -1.91 -3.99 -12.50
C TRP A 70 -0.76 -3.85 -11.50
N LEU A 71 0.48 -3.80 -11.98
CA LEU A 71 1.67 -3.60 -11.15
C LEU A 71 1.67 -2.25 -10.42
N VAL A 72 1.03 -1.22 -10.98
CA VAL A 72 0.80 0.06 -10.29
C VAL A 72 -0.29 -0.07 -9.22
N LEU A 73 -1.38 -0.79 -9.52
CA LEU A 73 -2.52 -0.94 -8.63
C LEU A 73 -2.20 -1.77 -7.38
N ILE A 74 -1.33 -2.77 -7.47
CA ILE A 74 -0.94 -3.62 -6.32
C ILE A 74 -0.43 -2.78 -5.13
N PRO A 75 0.71 -2.06 -5.24
CA PRO A 75 1.26 -1.28 -4.13
C PRO A 75 0.32 -0.15 -3.73
N PHE A 76 -0.40 0.48 -4.68
CA PHE A 76 -1.38 1.50 -4.37
C PHE A 76 -2.49 0.99 -3.45
N ALA A 77 -3.19 -0.07 -3.86
CA ALA A 77 -4.30 -0.64 -3.11
C ALA A 77 -3.83 -1.25 -1.77
N SER A 78 -2.69 -1.94 -1.79
CA SER A 78 -2.15 -2.61 -0.60
C SER A 78 -1.70 -1.60 0.46
N ALA A 79 -0.96 -0.56 0.06
CA ALA A 79 -0.52 0.48 0.98
C ALA A 79 -1.71 1.31 1.50
N SER A 80 -2.71 1.59 0.66
CA SER A 80 -3.95 2.24 1.09
C SER A 80 -4.68 1.42 2.15
N ALA A 81 -4.85 0.11 1.93
CA ALA A 81 -5.49 -0.77 2.92
C ALA A 81 -4.72 -0.82 4.24
N GLY A 82 -3.39 -0.92 4.19
CA GLY A 82 -2.55 -0.90 5.39
C GLY A 82 -2.61 0.45 6.13
N GLY A 83 -2.57 1.56 5.39
CA GLY A 83 -2.70 2.91 5.94
C GLY A 83 -4.04 3.11 6.65
N TYR A 84 -5.13 2.68 6.03
CA TYR A 84 -6.47 2.68 6.65
C TYR A 84 -6.49 1.92 7.98
N VAL A 85 -5.92 0.72 8.01
CA VAL A 85 -5.83 -0.07 9.25
C VAL A 85 -5.05 0.67 10.32
N ALA A 86 -3.92 1.27 9.98
CA ALA A 86 -3.11 2.01 10.95
C ALA A 86 -3.83 3.25 11.51
N GLY A 87 -4.46 4.07 10.67
CA GLY A 87 -5.26 5.20 11.13
C GLY A 87 -6.47 4.78 11.97
N ARG A 88 -7.09 3.64 11.62
CA ARG A 88 -8.26 3.14 12.36
C ARG A 88 -7.92 2.52 13.71
N MET A 89 -6.70 2.00 13.88
CA MET A 89 -6.25 1.32 15.10
C MET A 89 -5.49 2.23 16.07
N ARG A 90 -5.01 3.40 15.64
CA ARG A 90 -4.31 4.31 16.55
C ARG A 90 -5.23 4.87 17.64
N SER A 91 -4.70 5.34 18.77
CA SER A 91 -5.48 5.94 19.84
C SER A 91 -5.87 7.40 19.56
N HIS A 92 -6.98 7.86 20.15
CA HIS A 92 -7.39 9.26 20.15
C HIS A 92 -6.85 9.95 21.41
N PHE A 93 -5.79 10.74 21.29
CA PHE A 93 -5.14 11.38 22.44
C PHE A 93 -5.92 12.59 23.00
N GLY A 94 -6.75 13.24 22.18
CA GLY A 94 -7.59 14.39 22.56
C GLY A 94 -6.79 15.62 23.02
N ASP A 95 -5.50 15.69 22.69
CA ASP A 95 -4.55 16.72 23.16
C ASP A 95 -4.02 17.64 22.04
N GLY A 96 -4.59 17.55 20.84
CA GLY A 96 -4.23 18.35 19.67
C GLY A 96 -5.44 18.89 18.91
N THR A 97 -5.19 19.74 17.92
CA THR A 97 -6.21 20.17 16.96
C THR A 97 -6.61 19.01 16.03
N ALA A 98 -7.73 19.17 15.31
CA ALA A 98 -8.13 18.20 14.28
C ALA A 98 -7.01 18.00 13.23
N ASP A 99 -6.42 19.09 12.74
CA ASP A 99 -5.32 19.06 11.77
C ASP A 99 -4.09 18.28 12.26
N GLU A 100 -3.74 18.43 13.54
CA GLU A 100 -2.63 17.69 14.15
C GLU A 100 -2.96 16.20 14.28
N SER A 101 -4.21 15.86 14.61
CA SER A 101 -4.72 14.49 14.63
C SER A 101 -4.60 13.86 13.23
N GLU A 102 -5.08 14.55 12.19
CA GLU A 102 -5.01 14.12 10.80
C GLU A 102 -3.55 13.93 10.33
N PHE A 103 -2.67 14.88 10.62
CA PHE A 103 -1.26 14.75 10.29
C PHE A 103 -0.64 13.50 10.91
N ARG A 104 -0.99 13.18 12.18
CA ARG A 104 -0.52 11.96 12.86
C ARG A 104 -1.04 10.70 12.17
N ASP A 105 -2.31 10.62 11.75
CA ASP A 105 -2.79 9.48 10.94
C ASP A 105 -1.99 9.33 9.66
N GLY A 106 -1.80 10.44 8.92
CA GLY A 106 -1.08 10.46 7.67
C GLY A 106 0.33 9.89 7.83
N ILE A 107 1.03 10.28 8.89
CA ILE A 107 2.36 9.75 9.22
C ILE A 107 2.32 8.25 9.51
N HIS A 108 1.31 7.73 10.23
CA HIS A 108 1.17 6.28 10.43
C HIS A 108 0.99 5.54 9.10
N GLY A 109 0.19 6.09 8.18
CA GLY A 109 0.04 5.56 6.83
C GLY A 109 1.36 5.52 6.04
N ILE A 110 2.14 6.61 6.07
CA ILE A 110 3.44 6.68 5.39
C ILE A 110 4.44 5.69 5.99
N VAL A 111 4.48 5.54 7.32
CA VAL A 111 5.39 4.57 7.95
C VAL A 111 4.98 3.13 7.62
N VAL A 112 3.68 2.83 7.54
CA VAL A 112 3.17 1.54 7.04
C VAL A 112 3.65 1.27 5.62
N TRP A 113 3.47 2.25 4.72
CA TRP A 113 3.94 2.15 3.33
C TRP A 113 5.44 1.89 3.26
N ALA A 114 6.24 2.63 4.03
CA ALA A 114 7.69 2.49 4.04
C ALA A 114 8.12 1.10 4.54
N LEU A 115 7.56 0.65 5.66
CA LEU A 115 7.87 -0.68 6.21
C LEU A 115 7.47 -1.80 5.26
N ALA A 116 6.28 -1.74 4.67
CA ALA A 116 5.82 -2.74 3.71
C ALA A 116 6.72 -2.76 2.47
N THR A 117 7.09 -1.59 1.94
CA THR A 117 7.98 -1.48 0.76
C THR A 117 9.35 -2.06 1.06
N VAL A 118 9.95 -1.74 2.22
CA VAL A 118 11.24 -2.31 2.63
C VAL A 118 11.15 -3.82 2.81
N ALA A 119 10.11 -4.32 3.50
CA ALA A 119 9.92 -5.74 3.72
C ALA A 119 9.77 -6.50 2.39
N MET A 120 8.98 -5.97 1.44
CA MET A 120 8.82 -6.57 0.13
C MET A 120 10.08 -6.49 -0.73
N GLY A 121 10.83 -5.39 -0.66
CA GLY A 121 12.13 -5.25 -1.32
C GLY A 121 13.16 -6.27 -0.79
N LEU A 122 13.22 -6.47 0.52
CA LEU A 122 14.06 -7.49 1.15
C LEU A 122 13.63 -8.91 0.74
N ALA A 123 12.33 -9.21 0.74
CA ALA A 123 11.80 -10.50 0.31
C ALA A 123 12.10 -10.80 -1.16
N ALA A 124 11.96 -9.80 -2.04
CA ALA A 124 12.32 -9.91 -3.45
C ALA A 124 13.83 -10.14 -3.64
N GLY A 125 14.67 -9.36 -2.95
CA GLY A 125 16.13 -9.51 -3.00
C GLY A 125 16.61 -10.87 -2.49
N PHE A 126 16.01 -11.36 -1.40
CA PHE A 126 16.29 -12.70 -0.87
C PHE A 126 15.88 -13.81 -1.86
N SER A 127 14.70 -13.68 -2.48
CA SER A 127 14.22 -14.63 -3.49
C SER A 127 15.14 -14.66 -4.72
N ALA A 128 15.63 -13.50 -5.15
CA ALA A 128 16.60 -13.39 -6.23
C ALA A 128 17.96 -14.03 -5.88
N ALA A 129 18.44 -13.83 -4.64
CA ALA A 129 19.69 -14.42 -4.16
C ALA A 129 19.62 -15.95 -4.06
N ILE A 130 18.49 -16.52 -3.64
CA ILE A 130 18.28 -17.97 -3.67
C ILE A 130 18.30 -18.48 -5.12
N SER A 131 17.57 -17.80 -6.01
CA SER A 131 17.45 -18.19 -7.41
C SER A 131 18.81 -18.20 -8.11
N SER A 132 19.68 -17.24 -7.83
CA SER A 132 21.05 -17.20 -8.38
C SER A 132 21.96 -18.28 -7.80
N ALA A 133 21.76 -18.69 -6.55
CA ALA A 133 22.58 -19.72 -5.90
C ALA A 133 22.28 -21.15 -6.41
N ILE A 134 21.06 -21.39 -6.90
CA ILE A 134 20.63 -22.71 -7.42
C ILE A 134 20.62 -22.79 -8.95
N ALA A 135 20.81 -21.66 -9.64
CA ALA A 135 20.86 -21.62 -11.09
C ALA A 135 22.06 -22.43 -11.61
N PRO A 136 21.88 -23.31 -12.61
CA PRO A 136 23.00 -23.97 -13.27
C PRO A 136 23.93 -22.91 -13.89
N ALA A 137 25.24 -23.09 -13.76
CA ALA A 137 26.28 -22.13 -14.20
C ALA A 137 26.39 -21.95 -15.73
N ALA A 138 25.46 -22.50 -16.50
CA ALA A 138 25.44 -22.38 -17.95
C ALA A 138 24.43 -21.30 -18.36
N ALA A 139 24.93 -20.20 -18.92
CA ALA A 139 24.11 -19.42 -19.84
C ALA A 139 23.73 -20.35 -20.99
N ASP A 140 22.44 -20.56 -21.22
CA ASP A 140 21.96 -21.29 -22.38
C ASP A 140 22.49 -20.55 -23.63
N PRO A 141 23.41 -21.14 -24.43
CA PRO A 141 24.02 -20.45 -25.56
C PRO A 141 23.00 -20.11 -26.68
N ASP A 142 21.76 -20.60 -26.58
CA ASP A 142 20.69 -20.40 -27.57
C ASP A 142 19.68 -19.27 -27.24
N VAL A 143 19.95 -18.42 -26.24
CA VAL A 143 19.11 -17.23 -26.03
C VAL A 143 19.31 -16.24 -27.19
N SER A 144 18.30 -16.12 -28.06
CA SER A 144 18.36 -15.23 -29.23
C SER A 144 18.52 -13.75 -28.81
N ALA A 145 19.13 -12.93 -29.67
CA ALA A 145 19.23 -11.49 -29.45
C ALA A 145 17.87 -10.81 -29.26
N GLU A 146 16.84 -11.34 -29.92
CA GLU A 146 15.45 -10.91 -29.79
C GLU A 146 14.90 -11.20 -28.38
N MET A 147 15.14 -12.41 -27.84
CA MET A 147 14.73 -12.76 -26.48
C MET A 147 15.41 -11.87 -25.42
N MET A 148 16.71 -11.57 -25.59
CA MET A 148 17.41 -10.65 -24.69
C MET A 148 16.82 -9.23 -24.71
N GLN A 149 16.46 -8.71 -25.88
CA GLN A 149 15.85 -7.39 -26.00
C GLN A 149 14.45 -7.34 -25.36
N LEU A 150 13.67 -8.41 -25.51
CA LEU A 150 12.38 -8.56 -24.85
C LEU A 150 12.54 -8.58 -23.33
N MET A 151 13.45 -9.40 -22.80
CA MET A 151 13.74 -9.46 -21.37
C MET A 151 14.16 -8.09 -20.81
N HIS A 152 14.98 -7.35 -21.55
CA HIS A 152 15.38 -5.99 -21.17
C HIS A 152 14.17 -5.04 -21.12
N SER A 153 13.32 -5.07 -22.14
CA SER A 153 12.13 -4.21 -22.22
C SER A 153 11.12 -4.54 -21.11
N ALA A 154 10.85 -5.82 -20.90
CA ALA A 154 9.95 -6.31 -19.86
C ALA A 154 10.44 -5.96 -18.45
N SER A 155 11.74 -6.13 -18.19
CA SER A 155 12.32 -5.77 -16.88
C SER A 155 12.26 -4.27 -16.62
N THR A 156 12.52 -3.43 -17.63
CA THR A 156 12.42 -1.97 -17.51
C THR A 156 11.00 -1.52 -17.21
N ILE A 157 10.01 -2.05 -17.95
CA ILE A 157 8.58 -1.73 -17.73
C ILE A 157 8.13 -2.18 -16.34
N THR A 158 8.51 -3.39 -15.94
CA THR A 158 8.17 -3.94 -14.61
C THR A 158 8.76 -3.09 -13.49
N ALA A 159 10.04 -2.72 -13.59
CA ALA A 159 10.72 -1.88 -12.61
C ALA A 159 10.09 -0.48 -12.52
N PHE A 160 9.77 0.13 -13.66
CA PHE A 160 9.10 1.41 -13.71
C PHE A 160 7.69 1.35 -13.09
N ALA A 161 6.88 0.37 -13.48
CA ALA A 161 5.52 0.21 -12.96
C ALA A 161 5.51 -0.06 -11.44
N ALA A 162 6.42 -0.91 -10.96
CA ALA A 162 6.59 -1.15 -9.52
C ALA A 162 6.99 0.12 -8.77
N GLY A 163 7.94 0.90 -9.30
CA GLY A 163 8.36 2.17 -8.72
C GLY A 163 7.24 3.22 -8.70
N ALA A 164 6.54 3.39 -9.82
CA ALA A 164 5.40 4.31 -9.93
C ALA A 164 4.28 3.92 -8.97
N GLY A 165 3.95 2.63 -8.90
CA GLY A 165 2.98 2.09 -7.96
C GLY A 165 3.38 2.30 -6.51
N ALA A 166 4.65 2.12 -6.15
CA ALA A 166 5.14 2.36 -4.80
C ALA A 166 4.96 3.84 -4.41
N VAL A 167 5.32 4.78 -5.29
CA VAL A 167 5.13 6.22 -5.03
C VAL A 167 3.66 6.57 -4.86
N LEU A 168 2.78 6.06 -5.73
CA LEU A 168 1.33 6.27 -5.60
C LEU A 168 0.78 5.62 -4.32
N GLY A 169 1.34 4.49 -3.91
CA GLY A 169 1.01 3.82 -2.65
C GLY A 169 1.31 4.67 -1.42
N ALA A 170 2.33 5.53 -1.43
CA ALA A 170 2.57 6.46 -0.33
C ALA A 170 1.40 7.44 -0.17
N ALA A 171 0.94 8.04 -1.27
CA ALA A 171 -0.22 8.93 -1.26
C ALA A 171 -1.50 8.18 -0.85
N GLY A 172 -1.72 6.97 -1.38
CA GLY A 172 -2.82 6.12 -1.01
C GLY A 172 -2.84 5.79 0.48
N ALA A 173 -1.69 5.41 1.05
CA ALA A 173 -1.55 5.12 2.47
C ALA A 173 -1.82 6.34 3.36
N TRP A 174 -1.35 7.53 2.97
CA TRP A 174 -1.65 8.78 3.68
C TRP A 174 -3.16 9.03 3.75
N PHE A 175 -3.83 9.14 2.59
CA PHE A 175 -5.25 9.47 2.55
C PHE A 175 -6.13 8.39 3.18
N ALA A 176 -5.77 7.13 3.00
CA ALA A 176 -6.50 6.04 3.62
C ALA A 176 -6.32 6.02 5.14
N ALA A 177 -5.14 6.38 5.65
CA ALA A 177 -4.94 6.55 7.08
C ALA A 177 -5.78 7.70 7.64
N LEU A 178 -5.88 8.84 6.95
CA LEU A 178 -6.80 9.92 7.32
C LEU A 178 -8.24 9.42 7.43
N ALA A 179 -8.71 8.67 6.42
CA ALA A 179 -10.05 8.10 6.42
C ALA A 179 -10.26 7.10 7.58
N GLY A 180 -9.26 6.27 7.86
CA GLY A 180 -9.25 5.37 9.01
C GLY A 180 -9.33 6.13 10.34
N GLY A 181 -8.53 7.18 10.50
CA GLY A 181 -8.55 8.07 11.66
C GLY A 181 -9.89 8.74 11.86
N ASN A 182 -10.45 9.32 10.80
CA ASN A 182 -11.74 9.99 10.87
C ASN A 182 -12.87 9.01 11.24
N HIS A 183 -12.90 7.83 10.62
CA HIS A 183 -13.87 6.80 10.98
C HIS A 183 -13.75 6.35 12.44
N ARG A 184 -12.55 6.43 13.03
CA ARG A 184 -12.30 6.17 14.46
C ARG A 184 -12.85 7.25 15.34
N ASP A 185 -12.57 8.49 15.00
CA ASP A 185 -12.96 9.64 15.81
C ASP A 185 -14.48 9.89 15.76
N GLU A 186 -15.11 9.63 14.62
CA GLU A 186 -16.56 9.76 14.44
C GLU A 186 -17.36 8.53 14.92
N GLY A 187 -16.67 7.45 15.32
CA GLY A 187 -17.34 6.21 15.75
C GLY A 187 -18.14 5.53 14.63
N ILE A 188 -17.78 5.74 13.35
CA ILE A 188 -18.43 5.08 12.22
C ILE A 188 -18.18 3.57 12.35
N ALA A 189 -19.26 2.85 12.66
CA ALA A 189 -19.26 1.41 12.69
C ALA A 189 -19.39 0.85 11.25
N ILE A 190 -18.62 -0.18 10.92
CA ILE A 190 -18.77 -0.91 9.64
C ILE A 190 -20.19 -1.51 9.53
N SER A 191 -20.91 -1.67 10.65
CA SER A 191 -22.33 -2.02 10.68
C SER A 191 -23.26 -0.96 10.07
N ALA A 192 -22.78 0.24 9.74
CA ALA A 192 -23.53 1.19 8.91
C ALA A 192 -23.82 0.63 7.50
N PHE A 193 -22.94 -0.24 6.99
CA PHE A 193 -23.15 -1.02 5.74
C PHE A 193 -23.95 -2.31 5.95
N ARG A 194 -24.31 -2.66 7.19
CA ARG A 194 -25.24 -3.76 7.43
C ARG A 194 -26.65 -3.28 7.06
N GLY A 195 -27.25 -3.96 6.09
CA GLY A 195 -28.66 -3.77 5.76
C GLY A 195 -29.54 -3.89 7.02
N PRO A 196 -30.68 -3.18 7.09
CA PRO A 196 -31.49 -3.01 8.30
C PRO A 196 -31.83 -4.33 9.03
N PHE A 197 -31.89 -5.45 8.31
CA PHE A 197 -32.15 -6.80 8.84
C PHE A 197 -31.15 -7.31 9.89
N PHE A 198 -29.90 -6.82 9.92
CA PHE A 198 -28.87 -7.33 10.84
C PHE A 198 -28.52 -6.39 11.98
N ARG A 199 -29.28 -5.30 12.17
CA ARG A 199 -29.19 -4.45 13.35
C ARG A 199 -29.89 -5.18 14.49
N ARG A 200 -29.13 -5.82 15.39
CA ARG A 200 -29.68 -6.25 16.67
C ARG A 200 -30.12 -5.00 17.40
N THR A 201 -31.43 -4.85 17.60
CA THR A 201 -32.00 -3.92 18.56
C THR A 201 -31.39 -4.28 19.92
N GLN A 202 -30.45 -3.46 20.39
CA GLN A 202 -29.98 -3.58 21.76
C GLN A 202 -31.13 -3.15 22.68
N PRO A 203 -31.40 -3.88 23.79
CA PRO A 203 -32.40 -3.49 24.77
C PRO A 203 -32.02 -2.22 25.54
#